data_AF-A0A3N7GK84-F1
#
_entry.id   AF-A0A3N7GK84-F1
#
_cell.length_a   1.000
_cell.length_b   1.000
_cell.length_c   1.000
_cell.angle_alpha   90.00
_cell.angle_beta   90.00
_cell.angle_gamma   90.00
#
_symmetry.space_group_name_H-M   'P 1'
#
loop_
_entity.id
_entity.type
_entity.pdbx_description
1 polymer ?
#
loop_
_entity_poly.entity_id
_entity_poly.type
_entity_poly.pdbx_seq_one_letter_code
_entity_poly.pdbx_strand_id
1 'polypeptide(L)'
;MIIISINHEYEPYFNGSYPIDDDSTGRKKQVYLVLYRDIIRTGFNETVVKKPVAKFFGEDEAEIPPRKWTPEMKALVQQQIQENPVQRYRKITTLGKLVFSVAGLLVMVGIAAFVYAVFVSAPKQEGNRAAFTQLPEVGDRYYGSLFGRDYMAGGKLRAGWAIVESVNPQDSTITLCLSEDIGDFTFETMRADHSNFEGPTFHTKFSSGGRKNRFKGVDTDFEFESATYQDNFDAYKIPANHE
;
A
#
# COMPACT_ATOMS: atom_id res chain seq x y z
N MET A 1 -11.51 -17.45 7.42
CA MET A 1 -11.58 -18.74 6.69
C MET A 1 -12.45 -18.53 5.46
N ILE A 2 -11.84 -18.46 4.27
CA ILE A 2 -12.60 -18.31 3.02
C ILE A 2 -12.98 -19.71 2.55
N ILE A 3 -14.26 -20.05 2.61
CA ILE A 3 -14.77 -21.33 2.08
C ILE A 3 -14.84 -21.18 0.57
N ILE A 4 -13.97 -21.87 -0.16
CA ILE A 4 -14.02 -21.93 -1.61
C ILE A 4 -15.04 -23.02 -1.98
N SER A 5 -16.27 -22.62 -2.31
CA SER A 5 -17.26 -23.54 -2.86
C SER A 5 -16.85 -23.92 -4.29
N ILE A 6 -16.78 -25.21 -4.56
CA ILE A 6 -16.60 -25.77 -5.90
C ILE A 6 -17.94 -26.37 -6.29
N ASN A 7 -18.59 -25.79 -7.31
CA ASN A 7 -19.88 -26.27 -7.79
C ASN A 7 -19.69 -26.92 -9.16
N HIS A 8 -20.23 -28.13 -9.31
CA HIS A 8 -20.33 -28.83 -10.58
C HIS A 8 -21.74 -28.65 -11.13
N GLU A 9 -21.83 -28.24 -12.39
CA GLU A 9 -23.09 -28.08 -13.11
C GLU A 9 -23.01 -28.84 -14.44
N TYR A 10 -24.05 -29.59 -14.75
CA TYR A 10 -24.17 -30.33 -16.02
C TYR A 10 -25.12 -29.60 -16.93
N GLU A 11 -24.62 -29.06 -18.03
CA GLU A 11 -25.44 -28.35 -19.01
C GLU A 11 -25.54 -29.17 -20.30
N PRO A 12 -26.75 -29.46 -20.81
CA PRO A 12 -26.90 -30.18 -22.07
C PRO A 12 -26.40 -29.31 -23.23
N TYR A 13 -25.60 -29.89 -24.12
CA TYR A 13 -25.09 -29.18 -25.30
C TYR A 13 -25.40 -29.90 -26.62
N PHE A 14 -25.88 -31.15 -26.54
CA PHE A 14 -26.34 -31.93 -27.68
C PHE A 14 -27.45 -32.88 -27.24
N ASN A 15 -28.47 -33.02 -28.08
CA ASN A 15 -29.52 -34.02 -27.94
C ASN A 15 -29.82 -34.69 -29.28
N GLY A 16 -30.17 -35.97 -29.25
CA GLY A 16 -30.51 -36.74 -30.45
C GLY A 16 -31.41 -37.92 -30.14
N SER A 17 -32.22 -38.30 -31.11
CA SER A 17 -33.19 -39.39 -31.00
C SER A 17 -32.75 -40.53 -31.92
N TYR A 18 -32.51 -41.72 -31.37
CA TYR A 18 -31.98 -42.86 -32.11
C TYR A 18 -32.83 -44.11 -31.89
N PRO A 19 -33.20 -44.85 -32.96
CA PRO A 19 -33.79 -46.17 -32.81
C PRO A 19 -32.68 -47.16 -32.41
N ILE A 20 -32.89 -47.92 -31.35
CA ILE A 20 -31.96 -48.95 -30.85
C ILE A 20 -32.68 -50.29 -30.75
N ASP A 21 -32.00 -51.38 -31.10
CA ASP A 21 -32.57 -52.71 -31.00
C ASP A 21 -32.69 -53.14 -29.52
N ASP A 22 -33.90 -53.57 -29.14
CA ASP A 22 -34.17 -54.14 -27.81
C ASP A 22 -33.93 -55.65 -27.85
N ASP A 23 -32.82 -56.08 -27.23
CA ASP A 23 -32.41 -57.49 -27.12
C ASP A 23 -33.50 -58.41 -26.53
N SER A 24 -34.46 -57.86 -25.77
CA SER A 24 -35.51 -58.64 -25.10
C SER A 24 -36.78 -58.84 -25.94
N THR A 25 -37.05 -57.94 -26.89
CA THR A 25 -38.29 -57.96 -27.70
C THR A 25 -38.03 -58.09 -29.20
N GLY A 26 -36.78 -57.93 -29.65
CA GLY A 26 -36.39 -57.94 -31.07
C GLY A 26 -36.99 -56.76 -31.86
N ARG A 27 -37.49 -55.74 -31.16
CA ARG A 27 -38.08 -54.53 -31.75
C ARG A 27 -37.16 -53.34 -31.56
N LYS A 28 -37.23 -52.39 -32.48
CA LYS A 28 -36.57 -51.10 -32.34
C LYS A 28 -37.34 -50.23 -31.34
N LYS A 29 -36.67 -49.80 -30.28
CA LYS A 29 -37.17 -48.82 -29.32
C LYS A 29 -36.53 -47.47 -29.59
N GLN A 30 -37.31 -46.39 -29.45
CA GLN A 30 -36.75 -45.04 -29.54
C GLN A 30 -36.04 -44.71 -28.23
N VAL A 31 -34.80 -44.22 -28.33
CA VAL A 31 -34.08 -43.67 -27.17
C VAL A 31 -33.57 -42.26 -27.47
N TYR A 32 -33.44 -41.48 -26.41
CA TYR A 32 -32.92 -40.11 -26.48
C TYR A 32 -31.54 -40.07 -25.85
N LEU A 33 -30.53 -39.66 -26.62
CA LEU A 33 -29.19 -39.39 -26.12
C LEU A 33 -29.08 -37.90 -25.83
N VAL A 34 -28.58 -37.57 -24.64
CA VAL A 34 -28.19 -36.20 -24.27
C VAL A 34 -26.73 -36.20 -23.83
N LEU A 35 -25.93 -35.33 -24.42
CA LEU A 35 -24.57 -35.06 -23.99
C LEU A 35 -24.54 -33.77 -23.15
N TYR A 36 -23.96 -33.88 -21.96
CA TYR A 36 -23.78 -32.80 -21.01
C TYR A 36 -22.31 -32.38 -20.95
N ARG A 37 -22.08 -31.06 -20.87
CA ARG A 37 -20.78 -30.51 -20.49
C ARG A 37 -20.74 -30.35 -18.97
N ASP A 38 -19.64 -30.74 -18.35
CA ASP A 38 -19.39 -30.52 -16.92
C ASP A 38 -18.71 -29.15 -16.76
N ILE A 39 -19.40 -28.25 -16.07
CA ILE A 39 -18.98 -26.89 -15.80
C ILE A 39 -18.57 -26.81 -14.33
N ILE A 40 -17.28 -26.59 -14.10
CA ILE A 40 -16.73 -26.37 -12.77
C ILE A 40 -16.68 -24.87 -12.53
N ARG A 41 -17.50 -24.40 -11.58
CA ARG A 41 -17.50 -23.01 -11.11
C ARG A 41 -16.84 -22.93 -9.74
N THR A 42 -15.84 -22.06 -9.66
CA THR A 42 -15.30 -21.54 -8.39
C THR A 42 -15.70 -20.07 -8.26
N GLY A 43 -15.50 -19.47 -7.09
CA GLY A 43 -15.74 -18.03 -6.92
C GLY A 43 -14.96 -17.12 -7.90
N PHE A 44 -13.84 -17.60 -8.44
CA PHE A 44 -12.91 -16.81 -9.25
C PHE A 44 -12.84 -17.22 -10.72
N ASN A 45 -13.23 -18.46 -11.05
CA ASN A 45 -13.13 -18.97 -12.40
C ASN A 45 -14.25 -19.95 -12.73
N GLU A 46 -14.54 -20.05 -14.02
CA GLU A 46 -15.39 -21.07 -14.62
C GLU A 46 -14.55 -21.86 -15.62
N THR A 47 -14.62 -23.18 -15.53
CA THR A 47 -13.88 -24.09 -16.41
C THR A 47 -14.81 -25.20 -16.90
N VAL A 48 -14.87 -25.40 -18.22
CA VAL A 48 -15.57 -26.54 -18.81
C VAL A 48 -14.61 -27.71 -18.99
N VAL A 49 -15.00 -28.88 -18.48
CA VAL A 49 -14.23 -30.12 -18.57
C VAL A 49 -14.29 -30.71 -19.97
N LYS A 50 -13.19 -31.32 -20.41
CA LYS A 50 -13.03 -31.85 -21.79
C LYS A 50 -13.93 -33.05 -22.09
N LYS A 51 -14.32 -33.83 -21.07
CA LYS A 51 -15.06 -35.08 -21.25
C LYS A 51 -16.56 -34.81 -21.08
N PRO A 52 -17.38 -35.01 -22.12
CA PRO A 52 -18.82 -34.94 -21.98
C PRO A 52 -19.35 -36.12 -21.16
N VAL A 53 -20.48 -35.88 -20.50
CA VAL A 53 -21.25 -36.92 -19.81
C VAL A 53 -22.44 -37.28 -20.69
N ALA A 54 -22.53 -38.54 -21.10
CA ALA A 54 -23.66 -39.03 -21.88
C ALA A 54 -24.73 -39.61 -20.97
N LYS A 55 -26.00 -39.35 -21.28
CA LYS A 55 -27.16 -40.00 -20.66
C LYS A 55 -28.15 -40.44 -21.74
N PHE A 56 -28.73 -41.61 -21.54
CA PHE A 56 -29.84 -42.09 -22.36
C PHE A 56 -31.14 -41.99 -21.58
N PHE A 57 -32.22 -41.64 -22.28
CA PHE A 57 -33.57 -41.63 -21.76
C PHE A 57 -34.46 -42.53 -22.61
N GLY A 58 -35.37 -43.26 -21.96
CA GLY A 58 -36.39 -44.05 -22.64
C GLY A 58 -37.51 -43.17 -23.21
N GLU A 59 -38.47 -43.80 -23.89
CA GLU A 59 -39.71 -43.15 -24.37
C GLU A 59 -40.56 -42.57 -23.23
N ASP A 60 -40.40 -43.09 -22.02
CA ASP A 60 -41.01 -42.63 -20.77
C ASP A 60 -40.22 -41.49 -20.11
N GLU A 61 -39.23 -40.93 -20.81
CA GLU A 61 -38.29 -39.90 -20.31
C GLU A 61 -37.47 -40.34 -19.09
N ALA A 62 -37.52 -41.63 -18.72
CA ALA A 62 -36.75 -42.16 -17.61
C ALA A 62 -35.29 -42.38 -18.01
N GLU A 63 -34.34 -41.97 -17.16
CA GLU A 63 -32.92 -42.19 -17.38
C GLU A 63 -32.60 -43.69 -17.39
N ILE A 64 -31.94 -44.15 -18.47
CA ILE A 64 -31.44 -45.50 -18.60
C ILE A 64 -30.06 -45.55 -17.94
N PRO A 65 -29.89 -46.26 -16.81
CA PRO A 65 -28.64 -46.25 -16.07
C PRO A 65 -27.52 -46.89 -16.90
N PRO A 66 -26.25 -46.41 -16.79
CA PRO A 66 -25.11 -46.90 -17.59
C PRO A 66 -24.89 -48.42 -17.57
N ARG A 67 -25.30 -49.10 -16.50
CA ARG A 67 -25.22 -50.56 -16.36
C ARG A 67 -26.13 -51.31 -17.34
N LYS A 68 -27.19 -50.66 -17.83
CA LYS A 68 -28.16 -51.21 -18.80
C LYS A 68 -27.88 -50.80 -20.25
N TRP A 69 -26.76 -50.11 -20.52
CA TRP A 69 -26.45 -49.69 -21.89
C TRP A 69 -26.03 -50.87 -22.75
N THR A 70 -26.69 -51.03 -23.89
CA THR A 70 -26.35 -52.02 -24.91
C THR A 70 -25.01 -51.68 -25.58
N PRO A 71 -24.36 -52.64 -26.28
CA PRO A 71 -23.18 -52.35 -27.09
C PRO A 71 -23.43 -51.26 -28.15
N GLU A 72 -24.61 -51.27 -28.77
CA GLU A 72 -25.03 -50.26 -29.75
C GLU A 72 -25.07 -48.85 -29.12
N MET A 73 -25.67 -48.70 -27.94
CA MET A 73 -25.67 -47.45 -27.18
C MET A 73 -24.26 -46.92 -26.89
N LYS A 74 -23.34 -47.80 -26.50
CA LYS A 74 -21.96 -47.43 -26.18
C LYS A 74 -21.21 -46.95 -27.43
N ALA A 75 -21.38 -47.65 -28.55
CA ALA A 75 -20.80 -47.25 -29.84
C ALA A 75 -21.37 -45.90 -30.31
N LEU A 76 -22.68 -45.71 -30.20
CA LEU A 76 -23.38 -44.47 -30.53
C LEU A 76 -22.84 -43.29 -29.70
N VAL A 77 -22.65 -43.47 -28.39
CA VAL A 77 -22.04 -42.44 -27.53
C VAL A 77 -20.63 -42.10 -27.99
N GLN A 78 -19.80 -43.09 -28.30
CA GLN A 78 -18.43 -42.83 -28.78
C GLN A 78 -18.42 -42.04 -30.09
N GLN A 79 -19.28 -42.41 -31.03
CA GLN A 79 -19.45 -41.69 -32.29
C GLN A 79 -19.90 -40.25 -32.05
N GLN A 80 -20.96 -40.06 -31.28
CA GLN A 80 -21.54 -38.73 -31.04
C GLN A 80 -20.62 -37.80 -30.25
N ILE A 81 -19.79 -38.34 -29.35
CA ILE A 81 -18.75 -37.55 -28.67
C ILE A 81 -17.65 -37.09 -29.63
N GLN A 82 -17.31 -37.90 -30.65
CA GLN A 82 -16.33 -37.52 -31.68
C GLN A 82 -16.90 -36.49 -32.64
N GLU A 83 -18.16 -36.63 -33.04
CA GLU A 83 -18.87 -35.70 -33.93
C GLU A 83 -19.19 -34.37 -33.22
N ASN A 84 -19.47 -34.41 -31.91
CA ASN A 84 -19.87 -33.25 -31.11
C ASN A 84 -18.91 -33.04 -29.91
N PRO A 85 -17.65 -32.63 -30.14
CA PRO A 85 -16.67 -32.42 -29.08
C PRO A 85 -17.04 -31.19 -28.22
N VAL A 86 -16.84 -31.30 -26.91
CA VAL A 86 -17.02 -30.17 -25.98
C VAL A 86 -15.93 -29.12 -26.23
N GLN A 87 -16.35 -27.88 -26.49
CA GLN A 87 -15.42 -26.75 -26.57
C GLN A 87 -14.92 -26.37 -25.17
N ARG A 88 -13.63 -26.60 -24.93
CA ARG A 88 -12.97 -26.23 -23.68
C ARG A 88 -12.80 -24.72 -23.60
N TYR A 89 -13.27 -24.12 -22.51
CA TYR A 89 -12.90 -22.75 -22.16
C TYR A 89 -12.64 -22.62 -20.66
N ARG A 90 -11.81 -21.63 -20.33
CA ARG A 90 -11.60 -21.14 -18.98
C ARG A 90 -11.87 -19.65 -18.99
N LYS A 91 -12.79 -19.19 -18.15
CA LYS A 91 -13.12 -17.78 -17.99
C LYS A 91 -12.91 -17.37 -16.55
N ILE A 92 -12.33 -16.19 -16.35
CA ILE A 92 -12.28 -15.57 -15.03
C ILE A 92 -13.64 -14.91 -14.80
N THR A 93 -14.26 -15.18 -13.66
CA THR A 93 -15.54 -14.56 -13.28
C THR A 93 -15.35 -13.05 -13.11
N THR A 94 -16.42 -12.26 -13.23
CA THR A 94 -16.37 -10.81 -12.98
C THR A 94 -15.83 -10.51 -11.58
N LEU A 95 -16.22 -11.31 -10.59
CA LEU A 95 -15.68 -11.21 -9.23
C LEU A 95 -14.16 -11.49 -9.21
N GLY A 96 -13.70 -12.53 -9.91
CA GLY A 96 -12.28 -12.82 -10.01
C GLY A 96 -11.49 -11.68 -10.65
N LYS A 97 -12.00 -11.09 -11.73
CA LYS A 97 -11.38 -9.91 -12.36
C LYS A 97 -11.27 -8.75 -11.37
N LEU A 98 -12.34 -8.45 -10.65
CA LEU A 98 -12.36 -7.37 -9.65
C LEU A 98 -11.30 -7.60 -8.57
N VAL A 99 -11.23 -8.80 -7.99
CA VAL A 99 -10.25 -9.12 -6.94
C VAL A 99 -8.82 -9.01 -7.46
N PHE A 100 -8.53 -9.54 -8.65
CA PHE A 100 -7.20 -9.41 -9.25
C PHE A 100 -6.85 -7.96 -9.56
N SER A 101 -7.78 -7.15 -10.04
CA SER A 101 -7.57 -5.72 -10.30
C SER A 101 -7.27 -4.94 -9.02
N VAL A 102 -8.05 -5.17 -7.95
CA VAL A 102 -7.83 -4.50 -6.66
C VAL A 102 -6.49 -4.92 -6.06
N ALA A 103 -6.16 -6.22 -6.08
CA ALA A 103 -4.88 -6.71 -5.59
C ALA A 103 -3.71 -6.11 -6.38
N GLY A 104 -3.83 -6.04 -7.71
CA GLY A 104 -2.82 -5.40 -8.56
C GLY A 104 -2.64 -3.91 -8.25
N LEU A 105 -3.74 -3.18 -8.02
CA LEU A 105 -3.68 -1.77 -7.64
C LEU A 105 -2.98 -1.57 -6.29
N LEU A 106 -3.27 -2.41 -5.30
CA LEU A 106 -2.60 -2.35 -3.99
C LEU A 106 -1.09 -2.61 -4.11
N VAL A 107 -0.68 -3.57 -4.95
CA VAL A 107 0.74 -3.82 -5.21
C VAL A 107 1.40 -2.61 -5.85
N MET A 108 0.77 -1.99 -6.85
CA MET A 108 1.31 -0.79 -7.51
C MET A 108 1.45 0.39 -6.54
N VAL A 109 0.45 0.62 -5.69
CA VAL A 109 0.51 1.67 -4.65
C VAL A 109 1.64 1.37 -3.65
N GLY A 110 1.80 0.11 -3.23
CA GLY A 110 2.89 -0.30 -2.35
C GLY A 110 4.27 -0.05 -2.95
N ILE A 111 4.46 -0.38 -4.24
CA ILE A 111 5.71 -0.12 -4.96
C ILE A 111 5.96 1.39 -5.05
N ALA A 112 4.95 2.19 -5.41
CA ALA A 112 5.09 3.64 -5.51
C ALA A 112 5.46 4.28 -4.15
N ALA A 113 4.82 3.87 -3.07
CA ALA A 113 5.14 4.32 -1.71
C ALA A 113 6.58 3.93 -1.31
N PHE A 114 7.02 2.71 -1.64
CA PHE A 114 8.38 2.26 -1.38
C PHE A 114 9.41 3.09 -2.15
N VAL A 115 9.18 3.30 -3.46
CA VAL A 115 10.07 4.13 -4.30
C VAL A 115 10.16 5.55 -3.76
N TYR A 116 9.02 6.15 -3.39
CA TYR A 116 9.00 7.49 -2.79
C TYR A 116 9.79 7.54 -1.48
N ALA A 117 9.57 6.58 -0.58
CA ALA A 117 10.27 6.56 0.71
C ALA A 117 11.79 6.44 0.55
N VAL A 118 12.26 5.57 -0.35
CA VAL A 118 13.69 5.28 -0.53
C VAL A 118 14.41 6.33 -1.36
N PHE A 119 13.80 6.80 -2.46
CA PHE A 119 14.49 7.66 -3.42
C PHE A 119 14.16 9.14 -3.29
N VAL A 120 13.09 9.50 -2.58
CA VAL A 120 12.69 10.91 -2.40
C VAL A 120 12.81 11.31 -0.93
N SER A 121 12.12 10.60 -0.04
CA SER A 121 12.02 10.99 1.38
C SER A 121 13.36 10.84 2.11
N ALA A 122 14.01 9.68 2.01
CA ALA A 122 15.26 9.42 2.73
C ALA A 122 16.41 10.37 2.31
N PRO A 123 16.69 10.59 1.01
CA PRO A 123 17.74 11.53 0.60
C PRO A 123 17.43 12.97 1.00
N LYS A 124 16.15 13.39 0.94
CA LYS A 124 15.74 14.72 1.40
C LYS A 124 15.99 14.87 2.91
N GLN A 125 15.61 13.88 3.72
CA GLN A 125 15.85 13.92 5.16
C GLN A 125 17.35 13.95 5.48
N GLU A 126 18.18 13.21 4.75
CA GLU A 126 19.63 13.22 4.90
C GLU A 126 20.24 14.58 4.54
N GLY A 127 19.81 15.18 3.42
CA GLY A 127 20.22 16.53 3.02
C GLY A 127 19.80 17.60 4.03
N ASN A 128 18.54 17.56 4.49
CA ASN A 128 18.02 18.49 5.49
C ASN A 128 18.76 18.34 6.83
N ARG A 129 19.07 17.10 7.24
CA ARG A 129 19.88 16.84 8.43
C ARG A 129 21.28 17.40 8.28
N ALA A 130 21.93 17.18 7.14
CA ALA A 130 23.26 17.71 6.87
C ALA A 130 23.26 19.24 6.99
N ALA A 131 22.34 19.92 6.31
CA ALA A 131 22.17 21.38 6.36
C ALA A 131 21.84 21.91 7.76
N PHE A 132 21.09 21.14 8.57
CA PHE A 132 20.81 21.50 9.95
C PHE A 132 22.07 21.41 10.81
N THR A 133 22.90 20.37 10.66
CA THR A 133 24.08 20.14 11.51
C THR A 133 25.33 20.95 11.14
N GLN A 134 25.33 21.62 9.99
CA GLN A 134 26.44 22.49 9.56
C GLN A 134 26.54 23.74 10.43
N LEU A 135 27.72 24.37 10.38
CA LEU A 135 27.91 25.68 11.00
C LEU A 135 26.85 26.65 10.42
N PRO A 136 26.11 27.40 11.26
CA PRO A 136 25.10 28.33 10.79
C PRO A 136 25.67 29.42 9.88
N GLU A 137 24.81 29.96 9.02
CA GLU A 137 25.08 31.15 8.22
C GLU A 137 24.43 32.38 8.86
N VAL A 138 24.95 33.57 8.53
CA VAL A 138 24.33 34.84 8.95
C VAL A 138 22.93 34.93 8.35
N GLY A 139 21.94 35.22 9.20
CA GLY A 139 20.52 35.25 8.85
C GLY A 139 19.78 33.93 9.06
N ASP A 140 20.47 32.83 9.40
CA ASP A 140 19.79 31.59 9.80
C ASP A 140 18.96 31.82 11.05
N ARG A 141 17.73 31.32 11.05
CA ARG A 141 16.80 31.39 12.18
C ARG A 141 16.54 30.01 12.75
N TYR A 142 16.60 29.88 14.07
CA TYR A 142 16.39 28.62 14.77
C TYR A 142 15.27 28.74 15.79
N TYR A 143 14.41 27.73 15.84
CA TYR A 143 13.47 27.55 16.94
C TYR A 143 14.05 26.57 17.95
N GLY A 144 13.97 26.90 19.24
CA GLY A 144 14.62 26.09 20.25
C GLY A 144 14.23 26.45 21.68
N SER A 145 14.76 25.65 22.60
CA SER A 145 14.60 25.84 24.03
C SER A 145 15.71 26.72 24.59
N LEU A 146 15.35 27.55 25.56
CA LEU A 146 16.20 28.51 26.23
C LEU A 146 16.55 28.00 27.63
N PHE A 147 17.84 28.02 27.96
CA PHE A 147 18.40 27.61 29.23
C PHE A 147 19.26 28.74 29.81
N GLY A 148 19.39 28.74 31.14
CA GLY A 148 20.08 29.77 31.92
C GLY A 148 19.24 30.16 33.13
N ARG A 149 19.82 30.87 34.10
CA ARG A 149 19.10 31.24 35.32
C ARG A 149 17.84 32.04 35.06
N ASP A 150 17.89 32.98 34.11
CA ASP A 150 16.74 33.85 33.78
C ASP A 150 15.66 33.12 32.97
N TYR A 151 16.04 32.11 32.20
CA TYR A 151 15.13 31.37 31.29
C TYR A 151 14.57 30.08 31.90
N MET A 152 15.13 29.60 33.00
CA MET A 152 14.59 28.48 33.79
C MET A 152 13.98 28.92 35.13
N ALA A 153 13.82 30.22 35.35
CA ALA A 153 13.20 30.75 36.56
C ALA A 153 11.77 30.16 36.73
N GLY A 154 11.55 29.45 37.84
CA GLY A 154 10.27 28.79 38.13
C GLY A 154 10.11 27.38 37.53
N GLY A 155 11.18 26.77 37.01
CA GLY A 155 11.19 25.36 36.61
C GLY A 155 10.43 25.04 35.30
N LYS A 156 10.06 26.06 34.53
CA LYS A 156 9.44 25.91 33.21
C LYS A 156 10.49 26.11 32.12
N LEU A 157 10.50 25.23 31.13
CA LEU A 157 11.34 25.36 29.95
C LEU A 157 10.73 26.40 29.00
N ARG A 158 11.50 27.45 28.72
CA ARG A 158 11.11 28.50 27.76
C ARG A 158 11.59 28.17 26.36
N ALA A 159 10.90 28.68 25.36
CA ALA A 159 11.21 28.49 23.95
C ALA A 159 10.96 29.76 23.15
N GLY A 160 11.69 29.90 22.04
CA GLY A 160 11.54 31.03 21.14
C GLY A 160 12.41 30.87 19.90
N TRP A 161 12.33 31.87 19.03
CA TRP A 161 13.18 31.97 17.85
C TRP A 161 14.47 32.72 18.17
N ALA A 162 15.55 32.37 17.47
CA ALA A 162 16.82 33.08 17.51
C ALA A 162 17.34 33.25 16.08
N ILE A 163 17.87 34.43 15.75
CA ILE A 163 18.56 34.69 14.48
C ILE A 163 20.06 34.75 14.70
N VAL A 164 20.81 34.26 13.72
CA VAL A 164 22.26 34.36 13.66
C VAL A 164 22.66 35.71 13.06
N GLU A 165 23.28 36.58 13.85
CA GLU A 165 23.71 37.91 13.39
C GLU A 165 25.14 37.91 12.86
N SER A 166 26.03 37.09 13.44
CA SER A 166 27.41 36.96 12.99
C SER A 166 28.00 35.59 13.32
N VAL A 167 28.94 35.14 12.49
CA VAL A 167 29.58 33.82 12.61
C VAL A 167 31.08 33.97 12.43
N ASN A 168 31.86 33.43 13.36
CA ASN A 168 33.29 33.24 13.22
C ASN A 168 33.60 31.77 12.90
N PRO A 169 34.01 31.44 11.66
CA PRO A 169 34.24 30.05 11.26
C PRO A 169 35.49 29.43 11.88
N GLN A 170 36.43 30.22 12.41
CA GLN A 170 37.71 29.69 12.94
C GLN A 170 37.53 28.95 14.27
N ASP A 171 36.61 29.43 15.11
CA ASP A 171 36.37 28.89 16.45
C ASP A 171 34.90 28.51 16.70
N SER A 172 34.05 28.64 15.68
CA SER A 172 32.61 28.38 15.72
C SER A 172 31.86 29.25 16.74
N THR A 173 32.36 30.46 17.00
CA THR A 173 31.64 31.46 17.81
C THR A 173 30.60 32.20 16.97
N ILE A 174 29.45 32.46 17.57
CA ILE A 174 28.24 32.97 16.91
C ILE A 174 27.57 34.00 17.80
N THR A 175 27.09 35.07 17.20
CA THR A 175 26.22 36.04 17.87
C THR A 175 24.77 35.70 17.53
N LEU A 176 23.98 35.38 18.56
CA LEU A 176 22.55 35.08 18.44
C LEU A 176 21.72 36.23 19.00
N CYS A 177 20.71 36.69 18.27
CA CYS A 177 19.68 37.57 18.79
C CYS A 177 18.37 36.80 18.96
N LEU A 178 17.74 36.92 20.13
CA LEU A 178 16.46 36.27 20.42
C LEU A 178 15.28 37.08 19.88
N SER A 179 14.20 36.39 19.53
CA SER A 179 12.91 37.03 19.27
C SER A 179 12.30 37.58 20.57
N GLU A 180 11.42 38.58 20.46
CA GLU A 180 10.66 39.07 21.61
C GLU A 180 9.62 38.05 22.10
N ASP A 181 9.09 37.22 21.19
CA ASP A 181 8.05 36.22 21.45
C ASP A 181 8.62 34.95 22.11
N ILE A 182 9.09 35.09 23.36
CA ILE A 182 9.53 33.96 24.19
C ILE A 182 8.36 33.45 25.04
N GLY A 183 8.08 32.15 24.96
CA GLY A 183 6.97 31.53 25.69
C GLY A 183 7.31 30.16 26.26
N ASP A 184 6.27 29.42 26.66
CA ASP A 184 6.40 28.01 27.05
C ASP A 184 6.64 27.17 25.79
N PHE A 185 7.46 26.10 25.87
CA PHE A 185 7.75 25.22 24.73
C PHE A 185 6.46 24.53 24.21
N THR A 186 5.84 25.12 23.18
CA THR A 186 4.57 24.69 22.61
C THR A 186 4.58 24.77 21.08
N PHE A 187 3.55 24.21 20.43
CA PHE A 187 3.36 24.38 18.99
C PHE A 187 3.00 25.82 18.60
N GLU A 188 2.45 26.61 19.52
CA GLU A 188 2.04 27.99 19.28
C GLU A 188 3.27 28.90 19.18
N THR A 189 4.21 28.77 20.11
CA THR A 189 5.49 29.50 20.06
C THR A 189 6.35 29.13 18.86
N MET A 190 6.23 27.89 18.36
CA MET A 190 6.90 27.46 17.14
C MET A 190 6.32 28.12 15.87
N ARG A 191 5.03 28.50 15.90
CA ARG A 191 4.34 29.17 14.79
C ARG A 191 4.29 30.70 14.94
N ALA A 192 4.89 31.22 16.01
CA ALA A 192 5.00 32.65 16.23
C ALA A 192 5.80 33.34 15.10
N ASP A 193 5.69 34.66 15.06
CA ASP A 193 6.44 35.45 14.09
C ASP A 193 7.96 35.22 14.27
N HIS A 194 8.64 35.03 13.16
CA HIS A 194 10.08 34.73 13.07
C HIS A 194 10.78 35.81 12.24
N SER A 195 10.26 37.03 12.33
CA SER A 195 10.83 38.26 11.74
C SER A 195 11.19 39.32 12.78
N ASN A 196 10.65 39.25 14.01
CA ASN A 196 10.93 40.20 15.08
C ASN A 196 12.09 39.72 16.00
N PHE A 197 13.29 40.24 15.76
CA PHE A 197 14.51 39.91 16.52
C PHE A 197 15.11 41.16 17.19
N GLU A 198 14.32 41.78 18.08
CA GLU A 198 14.74 42.94 18.87
C GLU A 198 15.12 42.57 20.33
N GLY A 199 15.18 41.27 20.63
CA GLY A 199 15.49 40.74 21.95
C GLY A 199 16.98 40.80 22.33
N PRO A 200 17.37 40.17 23.44
CA PRO A 200 18.75 40.17 23.89
C PRO A 200 19.66 39.36 22.98
N THR A 201 20.88 39.87 22.80
CA THR A 201 21.94 39.26 22.01
C THR A 201 22.95 38.51 22.89
N PHE A 202 23.39 37.34 22.44
CA PHE A 202 24.34 36.47 23.14
C PHE A 202 25.52 36.09 22.25
N HIS A 203 26.73 36.20 22.80
CA HIS A 203 27.93 35.63 22.20
C HIS A 203 28.06 34.16 22.65
N THR A 204 27.99 33.25 21.70
CA THR A 204 27.85 31.81 21.94
C THR A 204 28.86 30.99 21.14
N LYS A 205 29.10 29.75 21.55
CA LYS A 205 29.83 28.75 20.81
C LYS A 205 28.88 27.69 20.28
N PHE A 206 28.96 27.41 18.99
CA PHE A 206 28.13 26.43 18.32
C PHE A 206 28.67 25.00 18.45
N SER A 207 27.75 24.05 18.59
CA SER A 207 28.01 22.63 18.46
C SER A 207 26.78 21.92 17.92
N SER A 208 26.98 20.94 17.06
CA SER A 208 25.88 20.11 16.52
C SER A 208 26.06 18.65 16.94
N GLY A 209 24.92 17.95 17.10
CA GLY A 209 24.89 16.56 17.56
C GLY A 209 23.66 15.83 17.04
N GLY A 210 23.75 15.26 15.84
CA GLY A 210 22.71 14.40 15.28
C GLY A 210 21.44 15.16 14.88
N ARG A 211 20.53 15.38 15.85
CA ARG A 211 19.23 16.06 15.69
C ARG A 211 19.13 17.36 16.50
N LYS A 212 20.23 17.81 17.09
CA LYS A 212 20.27 19.02 17.91
C LYS A 212 21.42 19.92 17.52
N ASN A 213 21.14 21.22 17.55
CA ASN A 213 22.09 22.29 17.50
C ASN A 213 22.08 23.01 18.85
N ARG A 214 23.26 23.28 19.37
CA ARG A 214 23.46 23.88 20.68
C ARG A 214 24.36 25.09 20.57
N PHE A 215 23.93 26.17 21.20
CA PHE A 215 24.60 27.46 21.24
C PHE A 215 24.81 27.80 22.71
N LYS A 216 26.05 27.67 23.18
CA LYS A 216 26.37 27.88 24.59
C LYS A 216 27.06 29.23 24.77
N GLY A 217 26.59 30.06 25.69
CA GLY A 217 27.21 31.34 26.03
C GLY A 217 28.71 31.19 26.34
N VAL A 218 29.53 32.09 25.79
CA VAL A 218 30.99 32.09 26.03
C VAL A 218 31.31 32.58 27.44
N ASP A 219 30.65 33.66 27.86
CA ASP A 219 30.88 34.33 29.15
C ASP A 219 29.61 34.38 30.03
N THR A 220 28.57 33.62 29.66
CA THR A 220 27.28 33.61 30.35
C THR A 220 26.81 32.17 30.61
N ASP A 221 25.82 32.00 31.49
CA ASP A 221 25.16 30.70 31.73
C ASP A 221 24.02 30.42 30.72
N PHE A 222 23.91 31.25 29.68
CA PHE A 222 22.93 31.09 28.61
C PHE A 222 23.25 29.86 27.76
N GLU A 223 22.22 29.10 27.41
CA GLU A 223 22.31 28.04 26.41
C GLU A 223 21.02 27.98 25.61
N PHE A 224 21.14 27.88 24.29
CA PHE A 224 20.02 27.68 23.38
C PHE A 224 20.18 26.34 22.67
N GLU A 225 19.13 25.51 22.70
CA GLU A 225 19.12 24.21 22.04
C GLU A 225 17.95 24.13 21.06
N SER A 226 18.28 24.03 19.76
CA SER A 226 17.33 23.69 18.72
C SER A 226 17.38 22.19 18.48
N ALA A 227 16.33 21.47 18.89
CA ALA A 227 16.23 20.02 18.76
C ALA A 227 15.01 19.64 17.92
N THR A 228 15.22 18.80 16.91
CA THR A 228 14.14 18.42 15.99
C THR A 228 13.37 17.19 16.47
N TYR A 229 12.06 17.19 16.26
CA TYR A 229 11.20 16.04 16.47
C TYR A 229 10.94 15.33 15.13
N GLN A 230 11.08 14.01 15.10
CA GLN A 230 10.81 13.16 13.92
C GLN A 230 11.49 13.63 12.62
N ASP A 231 12.75 14.10 12.69
CA ASP A 231 13.52 14.56 11.52
C ASP A 231 12.87 15.71 10.73
N ASN A 232 11.99 16.50 11.37
CA ASN A 232 11.39 17.68 10.76
C ASN A 232 12.31 18.91 10.86
N PHE A 233 13.48 18.84 10.22
CA PHE A 233 14.50 19.89 10.31
C PHE A 233 14.03 21.25 9.79
N ASP A 234 13.24 21.27 8.72
CA ASP A 234 12.74 22.49 8.06
C ASP A 234 11.83 23.33 8.98
N ALA A 235 11.23 22.71 9.99
CA ALA A 235 10.37 23.41 10.93
C ALA A 235 11.15 24.11 12.07
N TYR A 236 12.39 23.72 12.32
CA TYR A 236 13.21 24.23 13.44
C TYR A 236 14.38 25.10 12.97
N LYS A 237 14.68 25.12 11.68
CA LYS A 237 15.67 26.00 11.05
C LYS A 237 15.09 26.61 9.78
N ILE A 238 15.09 27.94 9.69
CA ILE A 238 14.78 28.68 8.47
C ILE A 238 16.08 29.29 7.95
N PRO A 239 16.57 28.86 6.77
CA PRO A 239 17.79 29.41 6.19
C PRO A 239 17.69 30.91 5.87
N ALA A 240 18.81 31.60 5.87
CA ALA A 240 18.88 33.03 5.55
C ALA A 240 18.25 33.40 4.18
N ASN A 241 18.37 32.53 3.19
CA ASN A 241 17.91 32.77 1.80
C ASN A 241 16.48 32.32 1.51
N HIS A 242 15.68 32.03 2.54
CA HIS A 242 14.29 31.59 2.39
C HIS A 242 13.34 32.80 2.57
N GLU A 243 13.06 33.49 1.46
CA GLU A 243 11.94 34.46 1.32
C GLU A 243 10.69 33.78 0.73
#